data_AF-A0A3D3V0Q0-F1
#
_entry.id   AF-A0A3D3V0Q0-F1
#
_cell.length_a   1.000
_cell.length_b   1.000
_cell.length_c   1.000
_cell.angle_alpha   90.00
_cell.angle_beta   90.00
_cell.angle_gamma   90.00
#
_symmetry.space_group_name_H-M   'P 1'
#
loop_
_entity.id
_entity.type
_entity.pdbx_description
1 polymer ?
#
loop_
_entity_poly.entity_id
_entity_poly.type
_entity_poly.pdbx_seq_one_letter_code
_entity_poly.pdbx_strand_id
1 'polypeptide(L)'
;MLIDAVVGMCIISAMTAIVFFWTKNQRTIVERLYISDLAARTVVNVLVRDLVKCDVSSSLNGFELVGLDGKIVLKINDHVFGYRFEGEKR
;
A
#
# COMPACT_ATOMS: atom_id res chain seq x y z
N MET A 1 37.33 11.28 31.49
CA MET A 1 36.04 11.51 32.18
C MET A 1 35.09 12.40 31.39
N LEU A 2 35.34 13.70 31.19
CA LEU A 2 34.41 14.56 30.42
C LEU A 2 34.32 14.19 28.93
N ILE A 3 35.45 13.87 28.29
CA ILE A 3 35.50 13.44 26.89
C ILE A 3 34.75 12.11 26.69
N ASP A 4 34.92 11.15 27.61
CA ASP A 4 34.22 9.87 27.54
C ASP A 4 32.70 10.05 27.64
N ALA A 5 32.23 10.97 28.49
CA ALA A 5 30.82 11.28 28.60
C ALA A 5 30.25 11.93 27.33
N VAL A 6 31.01 12.82 26.69
CA VAL A 6 30.61 13.44 25.40
C VAL A 6 30.54 12.40 24.29
N VAL A 7 31.54 11.53 24.18
CA VAL A 7 31.57 10.45 23.19
C VAL A 7 30.40 9.49 23.43
N GLY A 8 30.13 9.12 24.68
CA GLY A 8 28.98 8.29 25.05
C GLY A 8 27.65 8.91 24.62
N MET A 9 27.45 10.21 24.86
CA MET A 9 26.24 10.93 24.44
C MET A 9 26.11 10.99 22.90
N CYS A 10 27.21 11.19 22.17
CA CYS A 10 27.20 11.16 20.71
C CYS A 10 26.78 9.79 20.16
N ILE A 11 27.28 8.69 20.74
CA ILE A 11 26.92 7.33 20.33
C ILE A 11 25.43 7.07 20.60
N ILE A 12 24.94 7.43 21.80
CA ILE A 12 23.52 7.26 22.16
C ILE A 12 22.62 8.05 21.20
N SER A 13 22.99 9.31 20.90
CA SER A 13 22.25 10.14 19.95
C SER A 13 22.21 9.53 18.55
N ALA A 14 23.35 9.06 18.04
CA ALA A 14 23.43 8.42 16.73
C ALA A 14 22.58 7.14 16.66
N MET A 15 22.66 6.28 17.68
CA MET A 15 21.83 5.05 17.74
C MET A 15 20.33 5.37 17.79
N THR A 16 19.95 6.38 18.57
CA THR A 16 18.53 6.80 18.69
C THR A 16 18.00 7.30 17.35
N ALA A 17 18.81 8.08 16.61
CA ALA A 17 18.44 8.56 15.28
C ALA A 17 18.25 7.40 14.27
N ILE A 18 19.15 6.40 14.30
CA ILE A 18 19.05 5.22 13.43
C ILE A 18 17.78 4.43 13.73
N VAL A 19 17.49 4.15 15.01
CA VAL A 19 16.28 3.41 15.42
C VAL A 19 15.02 4.16 15.04
N PHE A 20 15.01 5.49 15.21
CA PHE A 20 13.86 6.30 14.82
C PHE A 20 13.64 6.30 13.30
N PHE A 21 14.71 6.42 12.53
CA PHE A 21 14.63 6.33 11.07
C PHE A 21 14.13 4.96 10.60
N TRP A 22 14.66 3.89 11.21
CA TRP A 22 14.27 2.52 10.91
C TRP A 22 12.80 2.25 11.20
N THR A 23 12.31 2.65 12.40
CA THR A 23 10.91 2.47 12.79
C THR A 23 9.95 3.27 11.91
N LYS A 24 10.31 4.50 11.55
CA LYS A 24 9.55 5.31 10.59
C LYS A 24 9.48 4.65 9.21
N ASN A 25 10.61 4.12 8.73
CA ASN A 25 10.66 3.41 7.45
C ASN A 25 9.83 2.12 7.49
N GLN A 26 9.93 1.33 8.57
CA GLN A 26 9.10 0.12 8.74
C GLN A 26 7.61 0.42 8.74
N ARG A 27 7.16 1.46 9.45
CA ARG A 27 5.74 1.86 9.41
C ARG A 27 5.29 2.17 7.99
N THR A 28 6.11 2.89 7.23
CA THR A 28 5.82 3.24 5.83
C THR A 28 5.75 1.99 4.94
N ILE A 29 6.68 1.03 5.12
CA ILE A 29 6.68 -0.23 4.37
C ILE A 29 5.44 -1.07 4.69
N VAL A 30 5.08 -1.18 5.97
CA VAL A 30 3.91 -1.94 6.42
C VAL A 30 2.63 -1.33 5.86
N GLU A 31 2.50 0.00 5.87
CA GLU A 31 1.34 0.69 5.30
C GLU A 31 1.22 0.45 3.79
N ARG A 32 2.33 0.50 3.05
CA ARG A 32 2.34 0.18 1.62
C ARG A 32 1.97 -1.27 1.33
N LEU A 33 2.48 -2.22 2.12
CA LEU A 33 2.13 -3.63 2.02
C LEU A 33 0.64 -3.84 2.30
N TYR A 34 0.10 -3.17 3.31
CA TYR A 34 -1.32 -3.22 3.64
C TYR A 34 -2.20 -2.69 2.50
N ILE A 35 -1.86 -1.52 1.93
CA ILE A 35 -2.61 -0.93 0.80
C ILE A 35 -2.54 -1.86 -0.41
N SER A 36 -1.38 -2.44 -0.71
CA SER A 36 -1.21 -3.38 -1.82
C SER A 36 -2.03 -4.66 -1.64
N ASP A 37 -2.07 -5.23 -0.43
CA ASP A 37 -2.90 -6.40 -0.12
C ASP A 37 -4.40 -6.07 -0.26
N LEU A 38 -4.81 -4.90 0.24
CA LEU A 38 -6.18 -4.44 0.14
C LEU A 38 -6.59 -4.20 -1.33
N ALA A 39 -5.69 -3.65 -2.15
CA ALA A 39 -5.92 -3.48 -3.59
C ALA A 39 -6.13 -4.83 -4.28
N ALA A 40 -5.29 -5.82 -3.99
CA ALA A 40 -5.41 -7.17 -4.56
C ALA A 40 -6.76 -7.83 -4.18
N ARG A 41 -7.17 -7.76 -2.91
CA ARG A 41 -8.48 -8.27 -2.46
C ARG A 41 -9.64 -7.54 -3.15
N THR A 42 -9.49 -6.24 -3.37
CA THR A 42 -10.52 -5.43 -4.03
C THR A 42 -10.68 -5.83 -5.50
N VAL A 43 -9.57 -6.08 -6.21
CA VAL A 43 -9.61 -6.62 -7.57
C VAL A 43 -10.30 -7.96 -7.63
N VAL A 44 -9.99 -8.88 -6.71
CA VAL A 44 -10.66 -10.19 -6.65
C VAL A 44 -12.17 -10.01 -6.44
N ASN A 45 -12.59 -9.12 -5.53
CA ASN A 45 -14.01 -8.84 -5.32
C ASN A 45 -14.69 -8.27 -6.57
N VAL A 46 -14.01 -7.38 -7.30
CA VAL A 46 -14.51 -6.84 -8.56
C VAL A 46 -14.68 -7.94 -9.60
N LEU A 47 -13.68 -8.80 -9.78
CA LEU A 47 -13.73 -9.95 -10.71
C LEU A 47 -14.86 -10.94 -10.34
N VAL A 48 -15.02 -11.26 -9.06
CA VAL A 48 -16.08 -12.16 -8.60
C VAL A 48 -17.46 -11.55 -8.84
N ARG A 49 -17.63 -10.25 -8.58
CA ARG A 49 -18.91 -9.56 -8.84
C ARG A 49 -19.23 -9.52 -10.33
N ASP A 50 -18.24 -9.25 -11.17
CA ASP A 50 -18.39 -9.27 -12.63
C ASP A 50 -18.79 -10.67 -13.13
N LEU A 51 -18.15 -11.73 -12.62
CA LEU A 51 -18.48 -13.12 -12.94
C LEU A 51 -19.93 -13.48 -12.56
N VAL A 52 -20.38 -13.02 -11.39
CA VAL A 52 -21.73 -13.28 -10.87
C VAL A 52 -22.77 -12.31 -11.45
N LYS A 53 -22.40 -11.42 -12.38
CA LYS A 53 -23.25 -10.37 -12.96
C LYS A 53 -23.93 -9.49 -11.91
N CYS A 54 -23.19 -9.17 -10.86
CA CYS A 54 -23.61 -8.30 -9.78
C CYS A 54 -23.06 -6.89 -10.01
N ASP A 55 -23.79 -5.85 -9.59
CA ASP A 55 -23.31 -4.47 -9.76
C ASP A 55 -21.97 -4.25 -9.05
N VAL A 56 -21.00 -3.77 -9.84
CA VAL A 56 -19.71 -3.31 -9.34
C VAL A 56 -19.84 -1.83 -9.02
N SER A 57 -19.76 -1.50 -7.73
CA SER A 57 -19.77 -0.10 -7.30
C SER A 57 -18.53 0.64 -7.81
N SER A 58 -18.67 1.94 -8.06
CA SER A 58 -17.55 2.82 -8.41
C SER A 58 -16.57 3.02 -7.25
N SER A 59 -16.96 2.69 -6.02
CA SER A 59 -16.10 2.71 -4.84
C SER A 59 -16.18 1.39 -4.08
N LEU A 60 -15.04 0.73 -3.85
CA LEU A 60 -14.93 -0.49 -3.05
C LEU A 60 -13.70 -0.45 -2.15
N ASN A 61 -13.89 -0.80 -0.87
CA ASN A 61 -12.81 -0.87 0.12
C ASN A 61 -11.95 0.42 0.22
N GLY A 62 -12.54 1.58 -0.05
CA GLY A 62 -11.83 2.87 -0.07
C GLY A 62 -11.06 3.16 -1.37
N PHE A 63 -11.12 2.27 -2.36
CA PHE A 63 -10.61 2.49 -3.70
C PHE A 63 -11.70 2.98 -4.64
N GLU A 64 -11.36 3.95 -5.48
CA GLU A 64 -12.15 4.32 -6.64
C GLU A 64 -11.82 3.41 -7.82
N LEU A 65 -12.84 2.83 -8.43
CA LEU A 65 -12.75 2.04 -9.65
C LEU A 65 -12.79 2.99 -10.85
N VAL A 66 -11.63 3.21 -11.49
CA VAL A 66 -11.47 4.20 -12.57
C VAL A 66 -11.68 3.58 -13.95
N GLY A 67 -11.54 2.26 -14.09
CA GLY A 67 -11.75 1.55 -15.34
C GLY A 67 -11.91 0.05 -15.15
N LEU A 68 -12.82 -0.53 -15.94
CA LEU A 68 -13.13 -1.96 -15.98
C LEU A 68 -13.36 -2.35 -17.44
N ASP A 69 -12.26 -2.55 -18.18
CA ASP A 69 -12.32 -2.94 -19.60
C ASP A 69 -11.02 -3.66 -20.02
N GLY A 70 -10.95 -4.98 -19.80
CA GLY A 70 -9.72 -5.79 -19.93
C GLY A 70 -8.58 -5.42 -18.96
N LYS A 71 -8.80 -4.41 -18.12
CA LYS A 71 -7.90 -3.92 -17.07
C LYS A 71 -8.73 -3.33 -15.95
N ILE A 72 -8.44 -3.72 -14.71
CA ILE A 72 -9.03 -3.15 -13.51
C ILE A 72 -8.06 -2.08 -12.99
N VAL A 73 -8.52 -0.84 -12.93
CA VAL A 73 -7.75 0.29 -12.39
C VAL A 73 -8.39 0.76 -11.10
N LEU A 74 -7.66 0.57 -10.00
CA LEU A 74 -8.04 1.05 -8.67
C LEU A 74 -7.20 2.27 -8.31
N LYS A 75 -7.84 3.31 -7.77
CA LYS A 75 -7.17 4.51 -7.28
C LYS A 75 -7.46 4.71 -5.80
N ILE A 76 -6.44 5.00 -5.01
CA ILE A 76 -6.59 5.43 -3.61
C ILE A 76 -5.55 6.51 -3.32
N ASN A 77 -6.01 7.68 -2.87
CA ASN A 77 -5.16 8.86 -2.68
C ASN A 77 -4.31 9.15 -3.94
N ASP A 78 -2.99 9.23 -3.80
CA ASP A 78 -2.02 9.46 -4.90
C ASP A 78 -1.51 8.16 -5.56
N HIS A 79 -2.08 7.00 -5.20
CA HIS A 79 -1.66 5.70 -5.73
C HIS A 79 -2.66 5.16 -6.75
N VAL A 80 -2.13 4.67 -7.88
CA VAL A 80 -2.90 4.00 -8.94
C VAL A 80 -2.39 2.57 -9.07
N PHE A 81 -3.30 1.61 -8.93
CA PHE A 81 -3.04 0.19 -9.10
C PHE A 81 -3.73 -0.30 -10.37
N GLY A 82 -2.94 -0.73 -11.34
CA GLY A 82 -3.44 -1.26 -12.61
C GLY A 82 -3.21 -2.76 -12.70
N TYR A 83 -4.30 -3.53 -12.76
CA TYR A 83 -4.25 -4.98 -12.93
C TYR A 83 -4.77 -5.34 -14.32
N ARG A 84 -3.90 -5.93 -15.14
CA ARG A 84 -4.30 -6.46 -16.44
C ARG A 84 -4.77 -7.90 -16.23
N PHE A 85 -5.97 -8.21 -16.69
CA PHE A 85 -6.49 -9.57 -16.65
C PHE A 85 -6.72 -10.01 -18.08
N GLU A 86 -6.21 -11.19 -18.46
CA GLU A 86 -6.55 -11.85 -19.74
C GLU A 86 -7.92 -12.50 -19.64
N GLY A 87 -8.91 -11.73 -19.20
CA GLY A 87 -10.31 -12.13 -19.27
C GLY A 87 -10.79 -11.90 -20.70
N GLU A 88 -11.47 -12.89 -21.27
CA GLU A 88 -12.14 -12.79 -22.55
C GLU A 88 -12.90 -11.46 -22.65
N LYS A 89 -12.59 -10.68 -23.69
CA LYS A 89 -13.39 -9.51 -24.08
C LYS A 89 -14.83 -9.99 -24.28
N ARG A 90 -15.77 -9.46 -23.51
CA ARG A 90 -17.19 -9.49 -23.87
C ARG A 90 -17.53 -8.26 -24.69
#